data_AF-A0A938WAV6-F1
#
_entry.id   AF-A0A938WAV6-F1
#
_cell.length_a   1.000
_cell.length_b   1.000
_cell.length_c   1.000
_cell.angle_alpha   90.00
_cell.angle_beta   90.00
_cell.angle_gamma   90.00
#
_symmetry.space_group_name_H-M   'P 1'
#
loop_
_entity.id
_entity.type
_entity.pdbx_description
1 polymer ?
#
loop_
_entity_poly.entity_id
_entity_poly.type
_entity_poly.pdbx_seq_one_letter_code
_entity_poly.pdbx_strand_id
1 'polypeptide(L)'
;MSNELRNYYRSFQPASSAELFGLKKSTSHYSILSAYGYIYPWDAVPKPNHEARRLRAIAREDATHGSRLGFQGWHHFGPVSEAKIKLESRRLLHTYKSIAESGYLRRNGKDGDIEGEILEANDKTVLLVKKGHHRIAAMVALDYSSVPVRLNVHQPALIQRSQSSQWPNVKAGNYVHTEALEIFDRAFRGETHNLSFDDKLSAALLGSNSVPNGCAPQPYK
;
A
#
# COMPACT_ATOMS: atom_id res chain seq x y z
N MET A 1 6.14 1.46 -23.92
CA MET A 1 5.97 0.73 -22.64
C MET A 1 6.53 1.62 -21.55
N SER A 2 5.88 1.79 -20.40
CA SER A 2 6.33 2.79 -19.41
C SER A 2 7.68 2.35 -18.82
N ASN A 3 8.71 3.13 -19.09
CA ASN A 3 10.06 2.90 -18.57
C ASN A 3 10.08 3.07 -17.05
N GLU A 4 9.14 3.85 -16.51
CA GLU A 4 8.96 4.21 -15.12
C GLU A 4 8.63 2.98 -14.28
N LEU A 5 7.65 2.17 -14.71
CA LEU A 5 7.24 0.97 -13.96
C LEU A 5 8.34 -0.10 -13.98
N ARG A 6 9.06 -0.22 -15.09
CA ARG A 6 10.25 -1.07 -15.20
C ARG A 6 11.36 -0.60 -14.27
N ASN A 7 11.63 0.70 -14.21
CA ASN A 7 12.65 1.29 -13.33
C ASN A 7 12.29 1.06 -11.86
N TYR A 8 11.03 1.22 -11.48
CA TYR A 8 10.54 0.89 -10.14
C TYR A 8 10.85 -0.55 -9.75
N TYR A 9 10.38 -1.54 -10.52
CA TYR A 9 10.59 -2.94 -10.17
C TYR A 9 12.06 -3.37 -10.20
N ARG A 10 12.91 -2.70 -10.99
CA ARG A 10 14.35 -2.96 -10.99
C ARG A 10 15.05 -2.37 -9.77
N SER A 11 14.63 -1.19 -9.32
CA SER A 11 15.25 -0.48 -8.20
C SER A 11 14.75 -0.94 -6.83
N PHE A 12 13.54 -1.49 -6.74
CA PHE A 12 12.96 -1.96 -5.48
C PHE A 12 12.75 -3.47 -5.47
N GLN A 13 13.72 -4.20 -4.92
CA GLN A 13 13.71 -5.66 -4.81
C GLN A 13 14.11 -6.09 -3.39
N PRO A 14 13.25 -5.85 -2.37
CA PRO A 14 13.58 -6.20 -1.01
C PRO A 14 13.70 -7.73 -0.87
N ALA A 15 14.84 -8.19 -0.34
CA ALA A 15 15.05 -9.62 -0.09
C ALA A 15 14.36 -10.11 1.20
N SER A 16 14.01 -9.17 2.09
CA SER A 16 13.42 -9.47 3.39
C SER A 16 12.30 -8.49 3.77
N SER A 17 11.48 -8.87 4.75
CA SER A 17 10.49 -7.97 5.35
C SER A 17 11.17 -6.76 6.03
N ALA A 18 12.37 -6.93 6.59
CA ALA A 18 13.15 -5.81 7.12
C ALA A 18 13.53 -4.81 6.02
N GLU A 19 14.04 -5.27 4.87
CA GLU A 19 14.33 -4.39 3.73
C GLU A 19 13.09 -3.70 3.17
N LEU A 20 11.99 -4.44 3.07
CA LEU A 20 10.71 -3.90 2.61
C LEU A 20 10.26 -2.74 3.49
N PHE A 21 10.42 -2.87 4.81
CA PHE A 21 10.10 -1.83 5.77
C PHE A 21 11.20 -0.78 5.96
N GLY A 22 12.36 -0.95 5.32
CA GLY A 22 13.52 -0.07 5.50
C GLY A 22 14.17 -0.15 6.89
N LEU A 23 13.97 -1.26 7.62
CA LEU A 23 14.60 -1.51 8.92
C LEU A 23 16.08 -1.89 8.75
N LYS A 24 16.88 -1.59 9.78
CA LYS A 24 18.29 -2.03 9.85
C LYS A 24 18.36 -3.56 9.97
N LYS A 25 18.93 -4.22 8.96
CA LYS A 25 18.99 -5.70 8.84
C LYS A 25 19.57 -6.40 10.07
N SER A 26 20.65 -5.85 10.65
CA SER A 26 21.42 -6.53 11.71
C SER A 26 20.68 -6.64 13.04
N THR A 27 19.60 -5.89 13.24
CA THR A 27 18.88 -5.82 14.52
C THR A 27 17.48 -6.42 14.46
N SER A 28 16.99 -6.81 13.28
CA SER A 28 15.59 -7.16 13.08
C SER A 28 15.35 -8.65 12.93
N HIS A 29 14.40 -9.19 13.69
CA HIS A 29 13.87 -10.55 13.51
C HIS A 29 13.23 -10.74 12.12
N TYR A 30 12.90 -9.64 11.42
CA TYR A 30 12.33 -9.66 10.07
C TYR A 30 13.37 -9.72 8.95
N SER A 31 14.67 -9.75 9.30
CA SER A 31 15.76 -9.92 8.33
C SER A 31 15.77 -11.32 7.69
N ILE A 32 15.28 -12.33 8.42
CA ILE A 32 15.19 -13.73 7.94
C ILE A 32 13.86 -14.03 7.23
N LEU A 33 12.85 -13.17 7.38
CA LEU A 33 11.56 -13.35 6.74
C LEU A 33 11.60 -12.78 5.33
N SER A 34 11.13 -13.57 4.37
CA SER A 34 10.89 -13.15 2.99
C SER A 34 10.09 -11.84 2.94
N ALA A 35 10.34 -11.00 1.92
CA ALA A 35 9.53 -9.80 1.69
C ALA A 35 8.04 -10.13 1.45
N TYR A 36 7.71 -11.34 1.02
CA TYR A 36 6.32 -11.81 0.92
C TYR A 36 5.72 -12.23 2.26
N GLY A 37 6.49 -12.26 3.34
CA GLY A 37 6.04 -12.61 4.69
C GLY A 37 5.56 -11.43 5.52
N TYR A 38 5.73 -10.18 5.07
CA TYR A 38 5.48 -9.02 5.91
C TYR A 38 4.04 -8.93 6.40
N ILE A 39 3.90 -8.44 7.63
CA ILE A 39 2.66 -8.04 8.31
C ILE A 39 2.89 -6.66 8.94
N TYR A 40 1.86 -5.84 9.14
CA TYR A 40 2.05 -4.59 9.87
C TYR A 40 2.01 -4.82 11.38
N PRO A 41 2.66 -3.95 12.19
CA PRO A 41 2.59 -4.04 13.65
C PRO A 41 1.16 -4.05 14.20
N TRP A 42 0.23 -3.36 13.53
CA TRP A 42 -1.16 -3.19 13.93
C TRP A 42 -2.16 -4.19 13.31
N ASP A 43 -1.73 -5.10 12.43
CA ASP A 43 -2.63 -6.08 11.80
C ASP A 43 -3.20 -7.06 12.85
N ALA A 44 -4.53 -7.23 12.88
CA ALA A 44 -5.27 -7.83 14.00
C ALA A 44 -5.17 -9.36 14.18
N VAL A 45 -4.36 -10.10 13.43
CA VAL A 45 -4.37 -11.58 13.51
C VAL A 45 -2.99 -12.19 13.25
N PRO A 46 -2.56 -13.17 14.07
CA PRO A 46 -1.53 -14.13 13.69
C PRO A 46 -2.17 -15.13 12.71
N LYS A 47 -1.99 -14.95 11.40
CA LYS A 47 -2.33 -16.02 10.45
C LYS A 47 -1.06 -16.83 10.21
N PRO A 48 -0.93 -18.06 10.74
CA PRO A 48 0.11 -18.95 10.25
C PRO A 48 0.04 -18.95 8.71
N ASN A 49 1.20 -18.76 8.08
CA ASN A 49 1.36 -18.74 6.62
C ASN A 49 0.87 -17.49 5.86
N HIS A 50 1.09 -16.27 6.38
CA HIS A 50 0.86 -15.01 5.63
C HIS A 50 1.49 -15.04 4.25
N GLU A 51 2.75 -15.48 4.17
CA GLU A 51 3.46 -15.67 2.92
C GLU A 51 2.74 -16.65 2.00
N ALA A 52 2.41 -17.86 2.46
CA ALA A 52 1.73 -18.84 1.61
C ALA A 52 0.34 -18.35 1.14
N ARG A 53 -0.36 -17.53 1.93
CA ARG A 53 -1.63 -16.91 1.48
C ARG A 53 -1.37 -15.85 0.42
N ARG A 54 -0.34 -15.02 0.57
CA ARG A 54 0.06 -14.00 -0.41
C ARG A 54 0.50 -14.66 -1.72
N LEU A 55 1.36 -15.68 -1.65
CA LEU A 55 1.78 -16.48 -2.80
C LEU A 55 0.60 -17.16 -3.51
N ARG A 56 -0.37 -17.72 -2.77
CA ARG A 56 -1.61 -18.25 -3.36
C ARG A 56 -2.45 -17.17 -4.04
N ALA A 57 -2.52 -15.96 -3.49
CA ALA A 57 -3.24 -14.87 -4.11
C ALA A 57 -2.57 -14.43 -5.43
N ILE A 58 -1.24 -14.32 -5.45
CA ILE A 58 -0.46 -14.01 -6.65
C ILE A 58 -0.67 -15.08 -7.72
N ALA A 59 -0.57 -16.36 -7.36
CA ALA A 59 -0.78 -17.46 -8.29
C ALA A 59 -2.18 -17.46 -8.92
N ARG A 60 -3.22 -17.13 -8.14
CA ARG A 60 -4.60 -17.00 -8.67
C ARG A 60 -4.74 -15.81 -9.62
N GLU A 61 -4.11 -14.68 -9.29
CA GLU A 61 -4.12 -13.50 -10.14
C GLU A 61 -3.45 -13.81 -11.48
N ASP A 62 -2.26 -14.42 -11.46
CA ASP A 62 -1.52 -14.81 -12.65
C ASP A 62 -2.34 -15.79 -13.52
N ALA A 63 -3.00 -16.77 -12.91
CA ALA A 63 -3.87 -17.71 -13.62
C ALA A 63 -5.08 -17.01 -14.28
N THR A 64 -5.70 -16.04 -13.60
CA THR A 64 -6.88 -15.31 -14.11
C THR A 64 -6.53 -14.43 -15.32
N HIS A 65 -5.29 -13.95 -15.40
CA HIS A 65 -4.82 -13.10 -16.49
C HIS A 65 -4.04 -13.86 -17.57
N GLY A 66 -4.18 -15.18 -17.63
CA GLY A 66 -3.71 -16.01 -18.74
C GLY A 66 -2.21 -16.28 -18.74
N SER A 67 -1.51 -16.01 -17.63
CA SER A 67 -0.11 -16.40 -17.48
C SER A 67 -0.01 -17.92 -17.32
N ARG A 68 0.29 -18.64 -18.41
CA ARG A 68 0.76 -20.04 -18.34
C ARG A 68 2.21 -20.15 -17.83
N LEU A 69 2.83 -19.02 -17.47
CA LEU A 69 4.27 -18.86 -17.23
C LEU A 69 4.67 -18.98 -15.75
N GLY A 70 3.78 -19.48 -14.88
CA GLY A 70 4.06 -19.57 -13.44
C GLY A 70 4.09 -18.20 -12.75
N PHE A 71 4.80 -18.11 -11.61
CA PHE A 71 4.89 -16.91 -10.77
C PHE A 71 5.51 -15.72 -11.52
N GLN A 72 4.76 -14.63 -11.67
CA GLN A 72 5.21 -13.45 -12.43
C GLN A 72 5.73 -12.29 -11.56
N GLY A 73 5.87 -12.50 -10.25
CA GLY A 73 6.18 -11.46 -9.26
C GLY A 73 4.93 -10.78 -8.73
N TRP A 74 5.10 -9.74 -7.91
CA TRP A 74 4.00 -9.03 -7.25
C TRP A 74 4.01 -7.53 -7.55
N HIS A 75 2.85 -6.89 -7.48
CA HIS A 75 2.70 -5.49 -7.90
C HIS A 75 3.30 -4.48 -6.90
N HIS A 76 3.72 -4.92 -5.70
CA HIS A 76 4.32 -4.04 -4.68
C HIS A 76 5.84 -3.92 -4.75
N PHE A 77 6.54 -4.85 -5.41
CA PHE A 77 8.00 -4.80 -5.52
C PHE A 77 8.50 -5.81 -6.54
N GLY A 78 9.71 -5.59 -7.04
CA GLY A 78 10.37 -6.51 -7.95
C GLY A 78 11.11 -7.66 -7.26
N PRO A 79 11.64 -8.59 -8.05
CA PRO A 79 11.54 -8.63 -9.51
C PRO A 79 10.15 -9.07 -9.99
N VAL A 80 9.77 -8.61 -11.19
CA VAL A 80 8.56 -9.06 -11.91
C VAL A 80 8.91 -9.36 -13.36
N SER A 81 8.09 -10.18 -14.02
CA SER A 81 8.31 -10.49 -15.44
C SER A 81 7.93 -9.33 -16.37
N GLU A 82 8.45 -9.35 -17.60
CA GLU A 82 8.02 -8.43 -18.66
C GLU A 82 6.52 -8.51 -18.96
N ALA A 83 5.95 -9.71 -18.86
CA ALA A 83 4.52 -9.91 -19.05
C ALA A 83 3.71 -9.20 -17.94
N LYS A 84 4.17 -9.26 -16.69
CA LYS A 84 3.56 -8.55 -15.56
C LYS A 84 3.67 -7.03 -15.72
N ILE A 85 4.82 -6.51 -16.13
CA ILE A 85 5.00 -5.06 -16.41
C ILE A 85 3.99 -4.60 -17.48
N LYS A 86 3.84 -5.36 -18.58
CA LYS A 86 2.85 -5.08 -19.63
C LYS A 86 1.42 -5.12 -19.10
N LEU A 87 1.09 -6.09 -18.25
CA LEU A 87 -0.23 -6.22 -17.64
C LEU A 87 -0.56 -5.02 -16.74
N GLU A 88 0.31 -4.68 -15.79
CA GLU A 88 0.08 -3.57 -14.87
C GLU A 88 0.06 -2.21 -15.61
N SER A 89 0.91 -2.02 -16.62
CA SER A 89 0.86 -0.82 -17.48
C SER A 89 -0.50 -0.66 -18.17
N ARG A 90 -1.06 -1.75 -18.70
CA ARG A 90 -2.39 -1.74 -19.34
C ARG A 90 -3.49 -1.45 -18.31
N ARG A 91 -3.42 -2.03 -17.11
CA ARG A 91 -4.40 -1.80 -16.04
C ARG A 91 -4.38 -0.35 -15.56
N LEU A 92 -3.19 0.24 -15.39
CA LEU A 92 -3.03 1.66 -15.05
C LEU A 92 -3.64 2.56 -16.14
N LEU A 93 -3.27 2.35 -17.40
CA LEU A 93 -3.80 3.15 -18.51
C LEU A 93 -5.32 2.99 -18.68
N HIS A 94 -5.84 1.76 -18.55
CA HIS A 94 -7.28 1.51 -18.61
C HIS A 94 -8.02 2.21 -17.47
N THR A 95 -7.48 2.13 -16.24
CA THR A 95 -8.06 2.81 -15.07
C THR A 95 -8.04 4.33 -15.25
N TYR A 96 -6.93 4.89 -15.71
CA TYR A 96 -6.81 6.32 -16.02
C TYR A 96 -7.86 6.77 -17.03
N LYS A 97 -7.95 6.09 -18.19
CA LYS A 97 -8.93 6.43 -19.22
C LYS A 97 -10.37 6.32 -18.71
N SER A 98 -10.69 5.24 -18.00
CA SER A 98 -12.04 5.06 -17.44
C SER A 98 -12.42 6.17 -16.46
N ILE A 99 -11.49 6.62 -15.61
CA ILE A 99 -11.75 7.70 -14.65
C ILE A 99 -11.79 9.06 -15.37
N ALA A 100 -10.94 9.29 -16.37
CA ALA A 100 -10.98 10.50 -17.17
C ALA A 100 -12.30 10.66 -17.95
N GLU A 101 -12.82 9.55 -18.48
CA GLU A 101 -14.04 9.54 -19.31
C GLU A 101 -15.32 9.59 -18.47
N SER A 102 -15.38 8.89 -17.33
CA SER A 102 -16.63 8.68 -16.56
C SER A 102 -16.57 9.16 -15.12
N GLY A 103 -15.45 9.76 -14.69
CA GLY A 103 -15.18 10.04 -13.29
C GLY A 103 -14.92 8.78 -12.45
N TYR A 104 -14.65 8.98 -11.15
CA TYR A 104 -14.48 7.88 -10.22
C TYR A 104 -15.83 7.27 -9.81
N LEU A 105 -16.08 6.02 -10.20
CA LEU A 105 -17.30 5.29 -9.88
C LEU A 105 -17.08 4.27 -8.76
N ARG A 106 -17.73 4.49 -7.61
CA ARG A 106 -17.66 3.59 -6.46
C ARG A 106 -18.36 2.25 -6.75
N ARG A 107 -17.76 1.14 -6.33
CA ARG A 107 -18.34 -0.21 -6.50
C ARG A 107 -18.19 -1.03 -5.22
N ASN A 108 -19.19 -1.87 -4.93
CA ASN A 108 -19.20 -2.77 -3.77
C ASN A 108 -18.50 -4.12 -4.01
N GLY A 109 -17.98 -4.35 -5.22
CA GLY A 109 -17.32 -5.60 -5.60
C GLY A 109 -15.95 -5.80 -4.97
N LYS A 110 -15.38 -7.00 -5.16
CA LYS A 110 -14.06 -7.39 -4.63
C LYS A 110 -12.90 -6.48 -5.09
N ASP A 111 -12.98 -5.98 -6.31
CA ASP A 111 -12.07 -4.98 -6.87
C ASP A 111 -12.74 -3.61 -6.91
N GLY A 112 -13.57 -3.29 -5.91
CA GLY A 112 -14.55 -2.19 -5.98
C GLY A 112 -13.98 -0.81 -5.73
N ASP A 113 -13.69 -0.50 -4.47
CA ASP A 113 -13.35 0.86 -4.00
C ASP A 113 -11.86 0.99 -3.64
N ILE A 114 -11.41 2.21 -3.36
CA ILE A 114 -10.14 2.45 -2.69
C ILE A 114 -10.36 2.15 -1.21
N GLU A 115 -9.49 1.33 -0.62
CA GLU A 115 -9.56 0.95 0.79
C GLU A 115 -8.30 1.36 1.51
N GLY A 116 -8.43 1.78 2.76
CA GLY A 116 -7.30 2.17 3.57
C GLY A 116 -7.55 2.11 5.07
N GLU A 117 -6.48 2.38 5.79
CA GLU A 117 -6.38 2.48 7.24
C GLU A 117 -5.95 3.91 7.60
N ILE A 118 -6.53 4.51 8.64
CA ILE A 118 -6.12 5.83 9.13
C ILE A 118 -4.96 5.63 10.10
N LEU A 119 -3.83 6.25 9.82
CA LEU A 119 -2.72 6.38 10.78
C LEU A 119 -2.84 7.74 11.45
N GLU A 120 -2.74 7.78 12.77
CA GLU A 120 -2.86 9.00 13.57
C GLU A 120 -1.62 9.22 14.45
N ALA A 121 -1.03 10.41 14.33
CA ALA A 121 0.05 10.88 15.20
C ALA A 121 0.10 12.41 15.23
N ASN A 122 0.38 12.99 16.40
CA ASN A 122 0.60 14.44 16.57
C ASN A 122 -0.53 15.30 15.95
N ASP A 123 -1.79 14.96 16.27
CA ASP A 123 -3.00 15.62 15.76
C ASP A 123 -3.13 15.65 14.23
N LYS A 124 -2.40 14.75 13.55
CA LYS A 124 -2.44 14.57 12.10
C LYS A 124 -2.89 13.15 11.79
N THR A 125 -3.64 13.04 10.71
CA THR A 125 -4.07 11.76 10.16
C THR A 125 -3.59 11.62 8.73
N VAL A 126 -3.17 10.42 8.36
CA VAL A 126 -2.85 10.05 6.99
C VAL A 126 -3.54 8.74 6.64
N LEU A 127 -3.84 8.56 5.36
CA LEU A 127 -4.44 7.32 4.86
C LEU A 127 -3.34 6.39 4.35
N LEU A 128 -3.20 5.22 4.98
CA LEU A 128 -2.45 4.12 4.41
C LEU A 128 -3.35 3.35 3.45
N VAL A 129 -3.08 3.48 2.15
CA VAL A 129 -3.81 2.74 1.10
C VAL A 129 -3.49 1.25 1.19
N LYS A 130 -4.54 0.43 1.27
CA LYS A 130 -4.45 -1.04 1.31
C LYS A 130 -4.94 -1.68 0.02
N LYS A 131 -5.87 -1.02 -0.70
CA LYS A 131 -6.35 -1.43 -2.03
C LYS A 131 -6.68 -0.23 -2.89
N GLY A 132 -6.66 -0.44 -4.21
CA GLY A 132 -7.01 0.60 -5.18
C GLY A 132 -5.83 1.46 -5.64
N HIS A 133 -4.60 0.97 -5.53
CA HIS A 133 -3.37 1.69 -5.93
C HIS A 133 -3.44 2.26 -7.36
N HIS A 134 -3.96 1.52 -8.33
CA HIS A 134 -4.11 2.04 -9.70
C HIS A 134 -5.10 3.22 -9.79
N ARG A 135 -6.16 3.20 -8.97
CA ARG A 135 -7.20 4.22 -9.00
C ARG A 135 -6.72 5.50 -8.34
N ILE A 136 -6.07 5.40 -7.19
CA ILE A 136 -5.52 6.58 -6.54
C ILE A 136 -4.43 7.21 -7.41
N ALA A 137 -3.56 6.42 -8.05
CA ALA A 137 -2.57 6.94 -9.00
C ALA A 137 -3.23 7.64 -10.20
N ALA A 138 -4.29 7.07 -10.76
CA ALA A 138 -5.04 7.69 -11.85
C ALA A 138 -5.75 8.99 -11.43
N MET A 139 -6.36 9.03 -10.24
CA MET A 139 -7.03 10.22 -9.72
C MET A 139 -6.03 11.35 -9.43
N VAL A 140 -4.87 11.03 -8.86
CA VAL A 140 -3.78 12.01 -8.68
C VAL A 140 -3.31 12.58 -10.02
N ALA A 141 -3.12 11.72 -11.03
CA ALA A 141 -2.73 12.16 -12.37
C ALA A 141 -3.80 12.98 -13.10
N LEU A 142 -5.05 12.96 -12.63
CA LEU A 142 -6.18 13.74 -13.13
C LEU A 142 -6.50 14.95 -12.21
N ASP A 143 -5.57 15.32 -11.33
CA ASP A 143 -5.66 16.47 -10.43
C ASP A 143 -6.89 16.46 -9.50
N TYR A 144 -7.35 15.27 -9.10
CA TYR A 144 -8.38 15.15 -8.07
C TYR A 144 -7.87 15.69 -6.74
N SER A 145 -8.57 16.69 -6.18
CA SER A 145 -8.27 17.27 -4.87
C SER A 145 -8.75 16.43 -3.68
N SER A 146 -9.62 15.44 -3.92
CA SER A 146 -10.10 14.50 -2.91
C SER A 146 -10.45 13.15 -3.51
N VAL A 147 -10.34 12.11 -2.68
CA VAL A 147 -10.58 10.72 -3.08
C VAL A 147 -11.49 10.05 -2.04
N PRO A 148 -12.66 9.51 -2.44
CA PRO A 148 -13.49 8.76 -1.52
C PRO A 148 -12.85 7.39 -1.23
N VAL A 149 -12.84 7.02 0.03
CA VAL A 149 -12.17 5.82 0.54
C VAL A 149 -13.09 5.03 1.47
N ARG A 150 -12.91 3.71 1.46
CA ARG A 150 -13.55 2.81 2.43
C ARG A 150 -12.55 2.46 3.52
N LEU A 151 -12.93 2.72 4.75
CA LEU A 151 -12.21 2.20 5.90
C LEU A 151 -12.53 0.71 6.04
N ASN A 152 -11.49 -0.09 6.24
CA ASN A 152 -11.63 -1.53 6.34
C ASN A 152 -12.38 -1.90 7.63
N VAL A 153 -13.57 -2.49 7.52
CA VAL A 153 -14.40 -2.91 8.67
C VAL A 153 -13.87 -4.15 9.39
N HIS A 154 -12.90 -4.86 8.80
CA HIS A 154 -12.38 -6.12 9.33
C HIS A 154 -10.99 -5.99 9.98
N GLN A 155 -10.44 -4.78 10.05
CA GLN A 155 -9.18 -4.43 10.70
C GLN A 155 -9.40 -3.12 11.48
N PRO A 156 -8.49 -2.72 12.39
CA PRO A 156 -8.57 -1.40 13.00
C PRO A 156 -8.58 -0.35 11.89
N ALA A 157 -9.67 0.41 11.79
CA ALA A 157 -9.79 1.49 10.81
C ALA A 157 -8.92 2.70 11.19
N LEU A 158 -8.59 2.83 12.49
CA LEU A 158 -7.77 3.87 13.08
C LEU A 158 -6.62 3.23 13.85
N ILE A 159 -5.40 3.62 13.52
CA ILE A 159 -4.15 3.15 14.12
C ILE A 159 -3.50 4.37 14.76
N GLN A 160 -3.53 4.41 16.09
CA GLN A 160 -2.96 5.52 16.84
C GLN A 160 -1.53 5.19 17.24
N ARG A 161 -0.58 6.07 16.91
CA ARG A 161 0.84 5.93 17.30
C ARG A 161 1.02 5.84 18.82
N SER A 162 0.23 6.62 19.56
CA SER A 162 0.22 6.65 21.03
C SER A 162 -0.16 5.30 21.65
N GLN A 163 -0.88 4.45 20.90
CA GLN A 163 -1.28 3.10 21.32
C GLN A 163 -0.35 2.00 20.79
N SER A 164 0.86 2.36 20.35
CA SER A 164 1.81 1.41 19.75
C SER A 164 2.14 0.19 20.62
N SER A 165 2.16 0.35 21.95
CA SER A 165 2.34 -0.77 22.88
C SER A 165 1.17 -1.77 22.89
N GLN A 166 -0.01 -1.35 22.42
CA GLN A 166 -1.22 -2.17 22.36
C GLN A 166 -1.45 -2.80 20.99
N TRP A 167 -0.62 -2.50 19.99
CA TRP A 167 -0.78 -3.09 18.67
C TRP A 167 -0.63 -4.63 18.72
N PRO A 168 -1.48 -5.38 18.00
CA PRO A 168 -1.52 -6.83 18.07
C PRO A 168 -0.15 -7.52 17.95
N ASN A 169 0.67 -7.15 16.96
CA ASN A 169 1.98 -7.79 16.75
C ASN A 169 3.07 -7.25 17.69
N VAL A 170 2.84 -6.13 18.37
CA VAL A 170 3.71 -5.66 19.47
C VAL A 170 3.38 -6.44 20.74
N LYS A 171 2.09 -6.56 21.10
CA LYS A 171 1.65 -7.35 22.26
C LYS A 171 2.01 -8.83 22.15
N ALA A 172 1.97 -9.37 20.94
CA ALA A 172 2.34 -10.76 20.69
C ALA A 172 3.86 -11.01 20.70
N GLY A 173 4.69 -9.96 20.83
CA GLY A 173 6.15 -10.08 20.79
C GLY A 173 6.72 -10.36 19.40
N ASN A 174 5.92 -10.19 18.34
CA ASN A 174 6.39 -10.34 16.96
C ASN A 174 7.28 -9.16 16.55
N TYR A 175 7.02 -7.96 17.08
CA TYR A 175 7.86 -6.77 16.91
C TYR A 175 8.49 -6.32 18.22
N VAL A 176 9.75 -5.90 18.15
CA VAL A 176 10.30 -4.99 19.15
C VAL A 176 9.57 -3.64 19.00
N HIS A 177 9.17 -3.04 20.12
CA HIS A 177 8.35 -1.81 20.11
C HIS A 177 8.97 -0.66 19.30
N THR A 178 10.29 -0.49 19.37
CA THR A 178 11.02 0.52 18.59
C THR A 178 10.95 0.28 17.08
N GLU A 179 11.04 -0.97 16.62
CA GLU A 179 10.88 -1.31 15.20
C GLU A 179 9.46 -1.09 14.72
N ALA A 180 8.47 -1.42 15.54
CA ALA A 180 7.06 -1.18 15.23
C ALA A 180 6.78 0.32 15.04
N LEU A 181 7.34 1.16 15.92
CA LEU A 181 7.27 2.61 15.79
C LEU A 181 7.99 3.11 14.53
N GLU A 182 9.16 2.56 14.20
CA GLU A 182 9.87 2.92 12.97
C GLU A 182 9.03 2.60 11.72
N ILE A 183 8.41 1.42 11.65
CA ILE A 183 7.50 1.04 10.56
C ILE A 183 6.33 2.02 10.45
N PHE A 184 5.68 2.32 11.58
CA PHE A 184 4.59 3.28 11.62
C PHE A 184 5.04 4.65 11.12
N ASP A 185 6.14 5.17 11.65
CA ASP A 185 6.64 6.50 11.39
C ASP A 185 7.05 6.68 9.93
N ARG A 186 7.65 5.65 9.33
CA ARG A 186 7.95 5.62 7.90
C ARG A 186 6.68 5.61 7.06
N ALA A 187 5.71 4.76 7.39
CA ALA A 187 4.43 4.74 6.68
C ALA A 187 3.70 6.09 6.80
N PHE A 188 3.73 6.72 7.98
CA PHE A 188 3.12 8.00 8.25
C PHE A 188 3.75 9.15 7.43
N ARG A 189 5.07 9.09 7.20
CA ARG A 189 5.80 10.03 6.34
C ARG A 189 5.78 9.69 4.84
N GLY A 190 5.19 8.55 4.45
CA GLY A 190 5.20 8.05 3.08
C GLY A 190 6.55 7.49 2.60
N GLU A 191 7.42 7.08 3.53
CA GLU A 191 8.76 6.53 3.27
C GLU A 191 8.75 5.00 3.11
N THR A 192 7.72 4.47 2.45
CA THR A 192 7.47 3.02 2.38
C THR A 192 8.44 2.27 1.48
N HIS A 193 9.33 2.98 0.79
CA HIS A 193 10.36 2.41 -0.08
C HIS A 193 11.66 3.22 0.08
N ASN A 194 12.83 2.56 0.14
CA ASN A 194 14.13 3.22 -0.03
C ASN A 194 14.33 3.60 -1.51
N LEU A 195 13.40 4.36 -2.06
CA LEU A 195 13.47 4.88 -3.41
C LEU A 195 13.66 6.38 -3.28
N SER A 196 14.87 6.83 -3.63
CA SER A 196 15.13 8.23 -3.95
C SER A 196 14.35 8.54 -5.23
N PHE A 197 13.10 8.97 -5.10
CA PHE A 197 12.38 9.60 -6.20
C PHE A 197 12.61 11.10 -6.10
N ASP A 198 12.94 11.74 -7.23
CA ASP A 198 12.93 13.20 -7.35
C ASP A 198 11.60 13.75 -6.78
N ASP A 199 11.71 14.85 -6.03
CA ASP A 199 10.70 15.42 -5.12
C ASP A 199 9.28 15.58 -5.70
N LYS A 200 9.12 15.59 -7.01
CA LYS A 200 7.83 15.79 -7.70
C LYS A 200 6.87 14.61 -7.59
N LEU A 201 7.36 13.37 -7.51
CA LEU A 201 6.50 12.18 -7.40
C LEU A 201 6.13 11.86 -5.95
N SER A 202 7.04 12.16 -5.02
CA SER A 202 6.81 12.14 -3.58
C SER A 202 5.73 13.15 -3.18
N ALA A 203 5.76 14.37 -3.73
CA ALA A 203 4.74 15.40 -3.49
C ALA A 203 3.34 15.05 -4.02
N ALA A 204 3.24 14.28 -5.12
CA ALA A 204 1.96 13.84 -5.68
C ALA A 204 1.27 12.75 -4.83
N LEU A 205 2.06 11.97 -4.08
CA LEU A 205 1.55 10.97 -3.12
C LEU A 205 1.38 11.54 -1.70
N LEU A 206 2.17 12.56 -1.36
CA LEU A 206 2.11 13.29 -0.10
C LEU A 206 1.22 14.52 -0.26
N GLY A 207 -0.10 14.29 -0.28
CA GLY A 207 -1.10 15.34 -0.18
C GLY A 207 -0.90 16.17 1.10
N SER A 208 -0.05 17.19 1.02
CA SER A 208 0.15 18.20 2.05
C SER A 208 -0.71 19.40 1.67
N ASN A 209 -2.01 19.30 1.97
CA ASN A 209 -2.85 20.48 2.04
C ASN A 209 -3.55 20.48 3.40
N SER A 210 -3.11 21.41 4.24
CA SER A 210 -3.87 21.92 5.38
C SER A 210 -5.30 22.20 4.94
N VAL A 211 -6.27 21.50 5.53
CA VAL A 211 -7.70 21.75 5.29
C VAL A 211 -8.05 23.13 5.86
N PRO A 212 -8.57 24.08 5.06
CA PRO A 212 -9.17 25.29 5.60
C PRO A 212 -10.45 24.91 6.36
N ASN A 213 -10.58 25.42 7.58
CA ASN A 213 -11.77 25.28 8.40
C ASN A 213 -13.01 25.78 7.63
N GLY A 214 -14.04 24.94 7.56
CA GLY A 214 -15.41 25.37 7.27
C GLY A 214 -16.00 24.84 5.97
N CYS A 215 -16.55 23.62 6.01
CA CYS A 215 -17.75 23.33 5.23
C CYS A 215 -18.54 22.20 5.89
N ALA A 216 -19.71 22.52 6.43
CA ALA A 216 -20.62 21.55 7.02
C ALA A 216 -21.16 20.59 5.95
N PRO A 217 -21.33 19.28 6.25
CA PRO A 217 -21.90 18.34 5.31
C PRO A 217 -23.42 18.57 5.15
N GLN A 218 -23.86 18.73 3.91
CA GLN A 218 -25.28 18.61 3.53
C GLN A 218 -25.68 17.13 3.52
N PRO A 219 -26.89 16.76 3.97
CA PRO A 219 -27.35 15.38 4.01
C PRO A 219 -27.68 14.86 2.60
N TYR A 220 -27.26 13.62 2.33
CA TYR A 220 -27.62 12.90 1.10
C TYR A 220 -29.12 12.52 1.13
N LYS A 221 -29.83 12.80 0.04
CA LYS A 221 -31.14 12.22 -0.30
C LYS A 221 -30.94 10.92 -1.07
#